data_AF-A0A8J3UY34-F1
#
_entry.id   AF-A0A8J3UY34-F1
#
_cell.length_a   1.000
_cell.length_b   1.000
_cell.length_c   1.000
_cell.angle_alpha   90.00
_cell.angle_beta   90.00
_cell.angle_gamma   90.00
#
_symmetry.space_group_name_H-M   'P 1'
#
loop_
_entity.id
_entity.type
_entity.pdbx_description
1 polymer ?
#
loop_
_entity_poly.entity_id
_entity_poly.type
_entity_poly.pdbx_seq_one_letter_code
_entity_poly.pdbx_strand_id
1 'polypeptide(L)' 'MHNHGIKWLLVIKTHMNMADRALCADQDRWAYQLRWTVSRTGFGARHYRDPRFDLVRELEEVGRAFTA' A
#
# COMPACT_ATOMS: atom_id res chain seq x y z
N MET A 1 18.67 3.36 34.42
CA MET A 1 17.32 2.80 34.19
C MET A 1 16.73 3.39 32.91
N HIS A 2 16.88 2.74 31.76
CA HIS A 2 16.38 3.22 30.45
C HIS A 2 15.72 2.10 29.61
N ASN A 3 15.61 0.89 30.17
CA ASN A 3 15.26 -0.32 29.41
C ASN A 3 13.75 -0.63 29.36
N HIS A 4 12.94 0.03 30.20
CA HIS A 4 11.48 -0.19 30.28
C HIS A 4 10.69 0.67 29.29
N GLY A 5 11.10 1.93 29.06
CA GLY A 5 10.43 2.83 28.11
C GLY A 5 10.53 2.34 26.66
N ILE A 6 11.70 1.84 26.25
CA ILE A 6 11.94 1.30 24.90
C ILE A 6 11.06 0.06 24.65
N LYS A 7 10.89 -0.81 25.65
CA LYS A 7 10.03 -1.99 25.55
C LYS A 7 8.56 -1.61 25.33
N TRP A 8 8.05 -0.59 26.03
CA TRP A 8 6.67 -0.14 25.86
C TRP A 8 6.40 0.49 24.49
N LEU A 9 7.32 1.32 23.99
CA LEU A 9 7.20 1.89 22.64
C LEU A 9 7.14 0.81 21.56
N LEU A 10 7.89 -0.28 21.72
CA LEU A 10 7.85 -1.42 20.81
C LEU A 10 6.49 -2.13 20.84
N VAL A 11 5.92 -2.33 22.03
CA VAL A 11 4.59 -2.93 22.19
C VAL A 11 3.53 -2.05 21.51
N ILE A 12 3.54 -0.74 21.75
CA ILE A 12 2.61 0.21 21.10
C ILE A 12 2.75 0.14 19.58
N LYS A 13 3.98 0.21 19.05
CA LYS A 13 4.24 0.10 17.61
C LYS A 13 3.70 -1.21 17.03
N THR A 14 3.81 -2.30 17.78
CA THR A 14 3.31 -3.62 17.37
C THR A 14 1.78 -3.63 17.30
N HIS A 15 1.09 -3.12 18.33
CA HIS A 15 -0.36 -2.99 18.32
C HIS A 15 -0.87 -2.07 17.20
N MET A 16 -0.21 -0.93 16.98
CA MET A 16 -0.54 -0.02 15.88
C MET A 16 -0.36 -0.72 14.52
N ASN A 17 0.69 -1.50 14.32
CA ASN A 17 0.85 -2.26 13.08
C ASN A 17 -0.22 -3.36 12.90
N MET A 18 -0.68 -3.99 13.99
CA MET A 18 -1.77 -4.97 13.91
C MET A 18 -3.10 -4.29 13.57
N ALA A 19 -3.42 -3.18 14.22
CA ALA A 19 -4.61 -2.40 13.95
C ALA A 19 -4.63 -1.86 12.51
N ASP A 20 -3.50 -1.35 12.02
CA ASP A 20 -3.32 -0.89 10.63
C ASP A 20 -3.58 -1.99 9.59
N ARG A 21 -3.17 -3.22 9.89
CA ARG A 21 -3.43 -4.38 9.02
C ARG A 21 -4.88 -4.81 9.08
N ALA A 22 -5.47 -4.85 10.28
CA ALA A 22 -6.88 -5.24 10.45
C ALA A 22 -7.83 -4.26 9.75
N LEU A 23 -7.56 -2.95 9.85
CA LEU A 23 -8.39 -1.91 9.24
C LEU A 23 -8.49 -1.99 7.71
N CYS A 24 -7.47 -2.54 7.04
CA CYS A 24 -7.43 -2.62 5.59
C CYS A 24 -7.41 -4.05 5.06
N ALA A 25 -7.74 -5.04 5.90
CA ALA A 25 -7.61 -6.45 5.58
C ALA A 25 -8.43 -6.85 4.34
N ASP A 26 -9.65 -6.36 4.23
CA ASP A 26 -10.53 -6.68 3.10
C ASP A 26 -10.06 -6.03 1.80
N GLN A 27 -9.66 -4.76 1.85
CA GLN A 27 -9.13 -4.04 0.69
C GLN A 27 -7.81 -4.66 0.21
N ASP A 28 -6.92 -5.04 1.12
CA ASP A 28 -5.66 -5.72 0.81
C ASP A 28 -5.91 -7.11 0.20
N ARG A 29 -6.91 -7.84 0.71
CA ARG A 29 -7.34 -9.12 0.14
C ARG A 29 -7.83 -8.95 -1.30
N TRP A 30 -8.69 -7.96 -1.57
CA TRP A 30 -9.17 -7.69 -2.92
C TRP A 30 -8.03 -7.27 -3.85
N ALA A 31 -7.16 -6.38 -3.40
CA ALA A 31 -5.98 -5.96 -4.16
C ALA A 31 -5.09 -7.16 -4.52
N TYR A 32 -4.88 -8.09 -3.59
CA TYR A 32 -4.16 -9.33 -3.87
C TYR A 32 -4.87 -10.19 -4.93
N GLN A 33 -6.19 -10.40 -4.79
CA GLN A 33 -6.98 -11.18 -5.74
C GLN A 33 -6.98 -10.57 -7.16
N LEU A 34 -7.01 -9.24 -7.24
CA LEU A 34 -6.99 -8.49 -8.49
C LEU A 34 -5.56 -8.25 -9.01
N ARG A 35 -4.53 -8.74 -8.31
CA ARG A 35 -3.10 -8.52 -8.62
C ARG A 35 -2.72 -7.04 -8.72
N TRP A 36 -3.32 -6.21 -7.88
CA TRP A 36 -2.98 -4.81 -7.73
C TRP A 36 -1.74 -4.65 -6.87
N THR A 37 -0.98 -3.58 -7.12
CA THR A 37 0.12 -3.19 -6.24
C THR A 37 -0.40 -2.32 -5.11
N VAL A 38 0.09 -2.54 -3.89
CA VAL A 38 -0.33 -1.81 -2.69
C VAL A 38 0.86 -1.16 -2.03
N SER A 39 0.78 0.14 -1.77
CA SER A 39 1.79 0.91 -1.04
C SER A 39 1.19 1.56 0.19
N ARG A 40 1.77 1.32 1.37
CA ARG A 40 1.32 1.96 2.62
C ARG A 40 1.79 3.42 2.64
N THR A 41 0.85 4.34 2.84
CA THR A 41 1.12 5.79 2.90
C THR A 41 0.88 6.38 4.29
N GLY A 42 0.27 5.64 5.20
CA GLY A 42 0.02 6.05 6.58
C GLY A 42 -0.62 4.93 7.41
N PHE A 43 -1.17 5.26 8.58
CA PHE A 43 -2.01 4.34 9.35
C PHE A 43 -3.42 4.32 8.76
N GLY A 44 -3.90 3.13 8.38
CA GLY A 44 -5.18 2.96 7.67
C GLY A 44 -5.19 3.53 6.25
N ALA A 45 -4.04 3.98 5.73
CA ALA A 45 -3.93 4.65 4.44
C ALA A 45 -3.00 3.87 3.50
N ARG A 46 -3.53 3.53 2.33
CA ARG A 46 -2.85 2.75 1.29
C ARG A 46 -3.19 3.32 -0.08
N HIS A 47 -2.22 3.26 -0.98
CA HIS A 47 -2.41 3.48 -2.39
C HIS A 47 -2.53 2.13 -3.10
N TYR A 48 -3.67 1.91 -3.74
CA TYR A 48 -3.98 0.72 -4.52
C TYR A 48 -3.84 1.05 -6.01
N ARG A 49 -2.95 0.36 -6.71
CA ARG A 49 -2.67 0.62 -8.12
C ARG A 49 -2.95 -0.61 -8.97
N ASP A 50 -3.90 -0.45 -9.87
CA ASP A 50 -4.27 -1.45 -10.87
C ASP A 50 -3.29 -1.40 -12.06
N PRO A 51 -2.59 -2.50 -12.38
CA PRO A 51 -1.60 -2.53 -13.47
C PRO A 51 -2.20 -2.24 -14.85
N ARG A 52 -3.52 -2.33 -15.02
CA ARG A 52 -4.19 -2.00 -16.29
C ARG A 52 -4.07 -0.52 -16.62
N PHE A 53 -4.04 0.37 -15.63
CA PHE A 53 -3.82 1.80 -15.89
C PHE A 53 -2.38 2.09 -16.35
N ASP A 54 -1.42 1.29 -15.90
CA ASP A 54 -0.02 1.41 -16.34
C ASP A 54 0.11 1.06 -17.82
N LEU A 55 -0.55 -0.04 -18.22
CA LEU A 55 -0.62 -0.46 -19.63
C LEU A 55 -1.30 0.59 -20.51
N VAL A 56 -2.42 1.16 -20.07
CA VAL A 56 -3.12 2.21 -20.84
C VAL A 56 -2.19 3.41 -21.06
N ARG A 57 -1.49 3.85 -20.02
CA ARG A 57 -0.53 4.96 -20.13
C ARG A 57 0.61 4.66 -21.10
N GLU A 58 1.17 3.45 -21.06
CA GLU A 58 2.22 3.03 -22.01
C GLU A 58 1.70 3.04 -23.47
N LEU A 59 0.48 2.57 -23.69
CA LEU A 59 -0.16 2.60 -25.01
C LEU A 59 -0.42 4.03 -25.49
N GLU A 60 -0.86 4.93 -24.60
CA GLU A 60 -1.04 6.34 -24.92
C GLU A 60 0.29 7.02 -25.29
N GLU A 61 1.37 6.73 -24.57
CA GLU A 61 2.71 7.25 -24.86
C GLU A 61 3.22 6.78 -26.22
N VAL A 62 3.05 5.50 -26.53
CA VAL A 62 3.38 4.91 -27.83
C VAL A 62 2.53 5.56 -28.94
N GLY A 63 1.22 5.69 -28.73
CA GLY A 63 0.32 6.33 -29.68
C GLY A 63 0.75 7.77 -30.01
N ARG A 64 1.11 8.56 -28.99
CA ARG A 64 1.63 9.92 -29.19
C ARG A 64 2.91 9.95 -30.01
N ALA A 65 3.83 9.01 -29.74
CA ALA A 65 5.10 8.92 -30.46
C ALA A 65 4.92 8.59 -31.95
N PHE A 66 3.87 7.85 -32.33
CA PHE A 66 3.56 7.55 -33.73
C PHE A 66 2.78 8.65 -34.45
N THR A 67 2.15 9.57 -33.71
CA THR A 67 1.39 10.70 -34.27
C THR A 67 2.18 12.03 -34.32
N ALA A 68 3.38 12.07 -33.73
CA ALA A 68 4.29 13.21 -33.75
C ALA A 68 5.21 13.18 -34.97
#